data_AF-A3J1W1-F1
#
_entry.id   AF-A3J1W1-F1
#
_cell.length_a   1.000
_cell.length_b   1.000
_cell.length_c   1.000
_cell.angle_alpha   90.00
_cell.angle_beta   90.00
_cell.angle_gamma   90.00
#
_symmetry.space_group_name_H-M   'P 1'
#
loop_
_entity.id
_entity.type
_entity.pdbx_description
1 polymer ?
#
loop_
_entity_poly.entity_id
_entity_poly.type
_entity_poly.pdbx_seq_one_letter_code
_entity_poly.pdbx_strand_id
1 'polypeptide(L)'
;MKKIAIVLVCLLTLSVSAQESKKWTIGVGVNFIDNTNSQDDNYFDVSNWNSTLSVSKLTAQYEFATNFALSSEFTLNKLDSGKMQNGGEIASNLAYFGWDLNTRYNTASLMKLSPKFSIEPVAGFGLSWTDSTPNQSINAGLSLGYFFNEYYGVRFQTLGKFAFDQNTVGNNMIQHSVELVVKL
;
A
#
# COMPACT_ATOMS: atom_id res chain seq x y z
N MET A 1 36.19 -4.76 -1.74
CA MET A 1 35.24 -4.13 -0.79
C MET A 1 35.07 -2.67 -1.14
N LYS A 2 34.07 -2.32 -1.96
CA LYS A 2 33.71 -0.91 -2.22
C LYS A 2 32.38 -0.68 -1.50
N LYS A 3 32.44 -0.04 -0.34
CA LYS A 3 31.26 0.42 0.39
C LYS A 3 30.68 1.58 -0.41
N ILE A 4 29.64 1.32 -1.20
CA ILE A 4 28.84 2.37 -1.80
C ILE A 4 27.98 2.93 -0.66
N ALA A 5 28.43 4.03 -0.08
CA ALA A 5 27.58 4.85 0.79
C ALA A 5 26.62 5.62 -0.13
N ILE A 6 25.45 5.04 -0.39
CA ILE A 6 24.31 5.80 -0.90
C ILE A 6 23.75 6.54 0.31
N VAL A 7 24.24 7.75 0.52
CA VAL A 7 23.58 8.73 1.37
C VAL A 7 22.28 9.10 0.65
N LEU A 8 21.18 8.55 1.14
CA LEU A 8 19.82 8.89 0.74
C LEU A 8 19.54 10.34 1.17
N VAL A 9 19.93 11.30 0.33
CA VAL A 9 19.55 12.70 0.46
C VAL A 9 18.08 12.82 0.04
N CYS A 10 17.19 12.45 0.94
CA CYS A 10 15.77 12.84 0.90
C CYS A 10 15.56 14.00 1.88
N LEU A 11 16.26 15.12 1.65
CA LEU A 11 15.86 16.42 2.17
C LEU A 11 14.90 17.04 1.15
N LEU A 12 13.65 16.54 1.17
CA LEU A 12 12.51 17.25 0.59
C LEU A 12 12.27 18.50 1.43
N THR A 13 12.87 19.63 1.05
CA THR A 13 12.46 20.94 1.57
C THR A 13 11.10 21.28 0.97
N LEU A 14 10.02 20.82 1.60
CA LEU A 14 8.67 21.25 1.27
C LEU A 14 8.41 22.59 1.95
N SER A 15 8.35 23.66 1.17
CA SER A 15 7.88 24.97 1.59
C SER A 15 6.46 24.83 2.13
N VAL A 16 6.29 24.94 3.45
CA VAL A 16 4.99 24.90 4.11
C VAL A 16 4.27 26.23 3.85
N SER A 17 3.34 26.24 2.89
CA SER A 17 2.29 27.26 2.85
C SER A 17 1.27 26.98 3.95
N ALA A 18 0.98 28.02 4.76
CA ALA A 18 0.08 27.97 5.89
C ALA A 18 -1.34 28.31 5.46
N GLN A 19 -2.18 27.30 5.19
CA GLN A 19 -3.64 27.50 5.20
C GLN A 19 -4.52 26.27 5.53
N GLU A 20 -3.94 25.08 5.75
CA GLU A 20 -4.68 23.93 6.31
C GLU A 20 -3.89 23.36 7.48
N SER A 21 -4.52 23.26 8.66
CA SER A 21 -3.85 22.89 9.92
C SER A 21 -3.56 21.39 10.04
N LYS A 22 -4.36 20.55 9.38
CA LYS A 22 -4.18 19.09 9.39
C LYS A 22 -3.61 18.63 8.07
N LYS A 23 -2.32 18.29 8.04
CA LYS A 23 -1.65 17.84 6.80
C LYS A 23 -1.30 16.37 6.83
N TRP A 24 -1.33 15.73 7.99
CA TRP A 24 -0.92 14.35 8.15
C TRP A 24 -2.12 13.46 8.42
N THR A 25 -2.14 12.30 7.77
CA THR A 25 -3.02 11.19 8.13
C THR A 25 -2.16 9.97 8.43
N ILE A 26 -2.28 9.44 9.64
CA ILE A 26 -1.57 8.23 10.07
C ILE A 26 -2.56 7.07 10.08
N GLY A 27 -2.18 5.94 9.49
CA GLY A 27 -2.98 4.72 9.39
C GLY A 27 -2.31 3.54 10.07
N VAL A 28 -3.09 2.73 10.77
CA VAL A 28 -2.68 1.43 11.33
C VAL A 28 -3.72 0.40 10.97
N GLY A 29 -3.30 -0.74 10.45
CA GLY A 29 -4.24 -1.72 9.94
C GLY A 29 -3.67 -3.09 9.65
N VAL A 30 -4.46 -3.84 8.89
CA VAL A 30 -4.14 -5.17 8.41
C VAL A 30 -4.00 -5.17 6.88
N ASN A 31 -3.09 -6.00 6.38
CA ASN A 31 -2.82 -6.17 4.96
C ASN A 31 -3.02 -7.63 4.55
N PHE A 32 -3.58 -7.85 3.37
CA PHE A 32 -3.81 -9.15 2.76
C PHE A 32 -3.17 -9.14 1.37
N ILE A 33 -2.47 -10.22 1.02
CA ILE A 33 -1.88 -10.40 -0.30
C ILE A 33 -2.69 -11.46 -1.04
N ASP A 34 -3.34 -11.03 -2.12
CA ASP A 34 -4.00 -11.90 -3.10
C ASP A 34 -3.01 -12.22 -4.22
N ASN A 35 -2.72 -13.52 -4.34
CA ASN A 35 -1.83 -14.10 -5.34
C ASN A 35 -2.57 -14.99 -6.34
N THR A 36 -3.90 -14.88 -6.39
CA THR A 36 -4.73 -15.71 -7.27
C THR A 36 -4.32 -15.52 -8.72
N ASN A 37 -4.19 -16.64 -9.41
CA ASN A 37 -3.81 -16.68 -10.81
C ASN A 37 -4.92 -16.04 -11.68
N SER A 38 -4.59 -14.99 -12.43
CA SER A 38 -5.53 -14.34 -13.34
C SER A 38 -5.85 -15.17 -14.59
N GLN A 39 -5.10 -16.24 -14.87
CA GLN A 39 -5.33 -17.08 -16.05
C GLN A 39 -6.58 -17.98 -15.92
N ASP A 40 -7.09 -18.21 -14.71
CA ASP A 40 -8.24 -19.08 -14.46
C ASP A 40 -9.56 -18.29 -14.31
N ASP A 41 -9.58 -17.01 -14.70
CA ASP A 41 -10.70 -16.06 -14.54
C ASP A 41 -11.23 -15.91 -13.10
N ASN A 42 -10.48 -16.42 -12.11
CA ASN A 42 -10.84 -16.36 -10.71
C ASN A 42 -10.16 -15.16 -10.05
N TYR A 43 -10.72 -13.97 -10.26
CA TYR A 43 -10.32 -12.78 -9.53
C TYR A 43 -11.02 -12.83 -8.16
N PHE A 44 -10.27 -12.75 -7.05
CA PHE A 44 -10.79 -12.79 -5.66
C PHE A 44 -11.07 -14.18 -5.04
N ASP A 45 -10.21 -15.17 -5.25
CA ASP A 45 -10.26 -16.39 -4.44
C ASP A 45 -9.69 -16.13 -3.04
N VAL A 46 -10.58 -15.83 -2.09
CA VAL A 46 -10.22 -15.56 -0.68
C VAL A 46 -9.46 -16.71 -0.03
N SER A 47 -9.56 -17.93 -0.56
CA SER A 47 -8.78 -19.06 -0.06
C SER A 47 -7.29 -18.94 -0.38
N ASN A 48 -6.90 -18.15 -1.39
CA ASN A 48 -5.52 -17.90 -1.77
C ASN A 48 -4.88 -16.67 -1.11
N TRP A 49 -5.62 -15.99 -0.23
CA TRP A 49 -5.12 -14.79 0.43
C TRP A 49 -4.13 -15.14 1.54
N ASN A 50 -3.06 -14.37 1.58
CA ASN A 50 -1.98 -14.47 2.55
C ASN A 50 -2.09 -13.32 3.55
N SER A 51 -2.09 -13.62 4.85
CA SER A 51 -2.24 -12.60 5.90
C SER A 51 -1.43 -12.94 7.14
N THR A 52 -1.09 -11.92 7.91
CA THR A 52 -0.59 -12.09 9.27
C THR A 52 -1.67 -11.58 10.23
N LEU A 53 -2.03 -12.38 11.23
CA LEU A 53 -3.15 -12.14 12.18
C LEU A 53 -2.98 -10.91 13.11
N SER A 54 -2.06 -9.99 12.78
CA SER A 54 -1.71 -8.82 13.57
C SER A 54 -1.65 -7.56 12.69
N VAL A 55 -1.38 -6.42 13.33
CA VAL A 55 -1.03 -5.16 12.65
C VAL A 55 0.05 -5.46 11.60
N SER A 56 -0.35 -5.32 10.34
CA SER A 56 0.44 -5.67 9.16
C SER A 56 0.50 -4.52 8.15
N LYS A 57 -0.08 -3.35 8.48
CA LYS A 57 0.06 -2.13 7.71
C LYS A 57 0.24 -0.89 8.58
N LEU A 58 1.18 -0.03 8.18
CA LEU A 58 1.34 1.32 8.69
C LEU A 58 1.40 2.30 7.53
N THR A 59 0.69 3.42 7.65
CA THR A 59 0.65 4.45 6.61
C THR A 59 0.91 5.83 7.20
N ALA A 60 1.75 6.62 6.55
CA ALA A 60 1.91 8.04 6.82
C ALA A 60 1.63 8.80 5.52
N GLN A 61 0.54 9.57 5.50
CA GLN A 61 0.10 10.36 4.34
C GLN A 61 0.23 11.85 4.65
N TYR A 62 0.82 12.60 3.73
CA TYR A 62 0.99 14.05 3.78
C TYR A 62 0.25 14.72 2.64
N GLU A 63 -0.68 15.62 2.96
CA GLU A 63 -1.42 16.45 2.01
C GLU A 63 -0.54 17.65 1.60
N PHE A 64 -0.03 17.62 0.36
CA PHE A 64 0.92 18.64 -0.13
C PHE A 64 0.28 19.68 -1.05
N ALA A 65 -0.90 19.38 -1.60
CA ALA A 65 -1.71 20.32 -2.39
C ALA A 65 -3.19 19.94 -2.28
N THR A 66 -4.08 20.82 -2.77
CA THR A 66 -5.53 20.57 -2.74
C THR A 66 -5.87 19.23 -3.38
N ASN A 67 -6.54 18.35 -2.62
CA ASN A 67 -6.88 16.97 -2.96
C ASN A 67 -5.68 16.02 -3.19
N PHE A 68 -4.43 16.51 -3.23
CA PHE A 68 -3.26 15.68 -3.50
C PHE A 68 -2.49 15.36 -2.21
N ALA A 69 -2.13 14.09 -2.08
CA ALA A 69 -1.31 13.62 -0.99
C ALA A 69 -0.22 12.66 -1.45
N LEU A 70 0.85 12.57 -0.68
CA LEU A 70 1.91 11.58 -0.81
C LEU A 70 1.84 10.66 0.42
N SER A 71 1.89 9.35 0.23
CA SER A 71 1.94 8.39 1.33
C SER A 71 3.19 7.53 1.29
N SER A 72 3.74 7.28 2.47
CA SER A 72 4.66 6.19 2.73
C SER A 72 3.90 5.08 3.45
N GLU A 73 3.97 3.85 2.94
CA GLU A 73 3.20 2.71 3.42
C GLU A 73 4.13 1.52 3.68
N PHE A 74 3.99 0.88 4.82
CA PHE A 74 4.75 -0.31 5.20
C PHE A 74 3.80 -1.48 5.39
N THR A 75 4.13 -2.63 4.79
CA THR A 75 3.34 -3.85 4.91
C THR A 75 4.17 -5.03 5.37
N LEU A 76 3.59 -5.89 6.21
CA LEU A 76 4.19 -7.11 6.72
C LEU A 76 3.21 -8.26 6.53
N ASN A 77 3.61 -9.30 5.80
CA ASN A 77 2.76 -10.45 5.54
C ASN A 77 3.58 -11.75 5.67
N LYS A 78 2.88 -12.85 5.85
CA LYS A 78 3.41 -14.19 5.69
C LYS A 78 2.79 -14.79 4.42
N LEU A 79 3.63 -15.26 3.52
CA LEU A 79 3.21 -16.04 2.36
C LEU A 79 3.26 -17.53 2.75
N ASP A 80 2.12 -18.20 2.78
CA ASP A 80 2.03 -19.59 3.21
C ASP A 80 2.44 -20.56 2.09
N SER A 81 3.14 -21.63 2.48
CA SER A 81 3.40 -22.76 1.59
C SER A 81 2.10 -23.37 1.07
N GLY A 82 2.07 -23.79 -0.18
CA GLY A 82 0.88 -24.40 -0.79
C GLY A 82 -0.10 -23.41 -1.41
N LYS A 83 0.16 -22.11 -1.27
CA LYS A 83 -0.62 -21.07 -1.96
C LYS A 83 -0.11 -20.86 -3.37
N MET A 84 -1.02 -20.55 -4.28
CA MET A 84 -0.67 -20.17 -5.64
C MET A 84 0.00 -18.79 -5.66
N GLN A 85 0.96 -18.64 -6.56
CA GLN A 85 1.67 -17.40 -6.89
C GLN A 85 1.94 -17.40 -8.40
N ASN A 86 1.16 -16.63 -9.17
CA ASN A 86 1.37 -16.44 -10.61
C ASN A 86 1.62 -17.73 -11.40
N GLY A 87 0.79 -18.75 -11.15
CA GLY A 87 0.86 -20.05 -11.83
C GLY A 87 1.85 -21.07 -11.24
N GLY A 88 2.60 -20.70 -10.20
CA GLY A 88 3.40 -21.63 -9.38
C GLY A 88 2.88 -21.75 -7.96
N GLU A 89 3.33 -22.77 -7.22
CA GLU A 89 3.02 -22.97 -5.81
C GLU A 89 4.18 -22.50 -4.93
N ILE A 90 3.87 -21.82 -3.83
CA ILE A 90 4.87 -21.39 -2.86
C ILE A 90 5.40 -22.63 -2.11
N ALA A 91 6.70 -22.91 -2.27
CA ALA A 91 7.31 -24.14 -1.74
C ALA A 91 7.46 -24.16 -0.21
N SER A 92 7.60 -23.01 0.44
CA SER A 92 7.79 -22.88 1.88
C SER A 92 7.18 -21.59 2.41
N ASN A 93 6.90 -21.51 3.70
CA ASN A 93 6.44 -20.26 4.32
C ASN A 93 7.50 -19.17 4.17
N LEU A 94 7.14 -18.01 3.60
CA LEU A 94 8.05 -16.87 3.39
C LEU A 94 7.54 -15.64 4.15
N ALA A 95 8.46 -14.85 4.71
CA ALA A 95 8.16 -13.52 5.20
C ALA A 95 8.16 -12.51 4.03
N TYR A 96 7.15 -11.65 4.00
CA TYR A 96 7.06 -10.55 3.05
C TYR A 96 7.07 -9.22 3.79
N PHE A 97 7.92 -8.30 3.34
CA PHE A 97 7.95 -6.91 3.76
C PHE A 97 7.82 -5.99 2.54
N GLY A 98 6.93 -5.01 2.60
CA GLY A 98 6.75 -4.00 1.56
C GLY A 98 6.95 -2.59 2.11
N TRP A 99 7.55 -1.73 1.30
CA TRP A 99 7.60 -0.29 1.50
C TRP A 99 7.20 0.43 0.21
N ASP A 100 6.10 1.18 0.25
CA ASP A 100 5.54 1.87 -0.89
C ASP A 100 5.53 3.38 -0.70
N LEU A 101 5.83 4.11 -1.79
CA LEU A 101 5.65 5.54 -1.92
C LEU A 101 4.61 5.82 -2.99
N ASN A 102 3.44 6.32 -2.58
CA ASN A 102 2.30 6.50 -3.46
C ASN A 102 1.77 7.94 -3.46
N THR A 103 1.46 8.45 -4.65
CA THR A 103 0.63 9.64 -4.81
C THR A 103 -0.85 9.25 -4.73
N ARG A 104 -1.64 10.10 -4.09
CA ARG A 104 -3.09 9.94 -3.89
C ARG A 104 -3.81 11.21 -4.31
N TYR A 105 -4.98 11.05 -4.91
CA TYR A 105 -5.83 12.18 -5.30
C TYR A 105 -7.26 11.98 -4.81
N ASN A 106 -7.73 12.79 -3.86
CA ASN A 106 -9.07 12.68 -3.30
C ASN A 106 -10.13 13.30 -4.24
N THR A 107 -10.97 12.45 -4.83
CA THR A 107 -12.03 12.85 -5.78
C THR A 107 -13.35 13.22 -5.11
N ALA A 108 -13.46 13.13 -3.78
CA ALA A 108 -14.71 13.37 -3.06
C ALA A 108 -15.32 14.76 -3.37
N SER A 109 -14.49 15.80 -3.46
CA SER A 109 -14.91 17.16 -3.80
C SER A 109 -15.43 17.26 -5.24
N LEU A 110 -14.75 16.62 -6.21
CA LEU A 110 -15.18 16.55 -7.61
C LEU A 110 -16.52 15.83 -7.76
N MET A 111 -16.73 14.78 -6.97
CA MET A 111 -17.96 13.98 -6.95
C MET A 111 -19.06 14.57 -6.06
N LYS A 112 -18.84 15.76 -5.46
CA LYS A 112 -19.78 16.43 -4.53
C LYS A 112 -20.21 15.54 -3.36
N LEU A 113 -19.32 14.65 -2.91
CA LEU A 113 -19.56 13.80 -1.76
C LEU A 113 -19.35 14.60 -0.47
N SER A 114 -19.96 14.11 0.62
CA SER A 114 -19.68 14.66 1.96
C SER A 114 -18.17 14.58 2.25
N PRO A 115 -17.57 15.58 2.93
CA PRO A 115 -16.16 15.55 3.36
C PRO A 115 -15.80 14.36 4.26
N LYS A 116 -16.81 13.64 4.77
CA LYS A 116 -16.62 12.37 5.50
C LYS A 116 -16.12 11.23 4.61
N PHE A 117 -16.34 11.29 3.29
CA PHE A 117 -15.89 10.25 2.37
C PHE A 117 -14.60 10.68 1.68
N SER A 118 -13.71 9.72 1.44
CA SER A 118 -12.61 9.87 0.49
C SER A 118 -12.67 8.77 -0.56
N ILE A 119 -12.42 9.13 -1.80
CA ILE A 119 -12.22 8.20 -2.91
C ILE A 119 -10.91 8.64 -3.56
N GLU A 120 -9.89 7.81 -3.45
CA GLU A 120 -8.52 8.17 -3.78
C GLU A 120 -7.95 7.14 -4.76
N PRO A 121 -7.91 7.40 -6.08
CA PRO A 121 -6.95 6.73 -6.95
C PRO A 121 -5.54 6.87 -6.37
N VAL A 122 -4.80 5.76 -6.38
CA VAL A 122 -3.46 5.63 -5.82
C VAL A 122 -2.53 5.16 -6.91
N ALA A 123 -1.37 5.79 -7.06
CA ALA A 123 -0.31 5.34 -7.97
C ALA A 123 1.08 5.66 -7.41
N GLY A 124 2.06 4.79 -7.64
CA GLY A 124 3.38 5.00 -7.07
C GLY A 124 4.37 3.88 -7.33
N PHE A 125 5.38 3.81 -6.48
CA PHE A 125 6.48 2.85 -6.55
C PHE A 125 6.59 2.07 -5.25
N GLY A 126 7.04 0.81 -5.36
CA GLY A 126 7.23 -0.08 -4.24
C GLY A 126 8.60 -0.72 -4.22
N LEU A 127 9.11 -0.92 -3.00
CA LEU A 127 10.20 -1.84 -2.69
C LEU A 127 9.62 -2.97 -1.85
N SER A 128 10.08 -4.20 -2.09
CA SER A 128 9.62 -5.35 -1.33
C SER A 128 10.74 -6.36 -1.12
N TRP A 129 10.60 -7.17 -0.09
CA TRP A 129 11.50 -8.27 0.24
C TRP A 129 10.67 -9.50 0.61
N THR A 130 10.88 -10.58 -0.14
CA THR A 130 10.34 -11.91 0.17
C THR A 130 11.50 -12.79 0.63
N ASP A 131 11.55 -13.16 1.91
CA ASP A 131 12.67 -13.92 2.50
C ASP A 131 14.07 -13.38 2.13
N SER A 132 14.21 -12.05 2.17
CA SER A 132 15.41 -11.28 1.79
C SER A 132 15.66 -11.10 0.30
N THR A 133 14.87 -11.71 -0.58
CA THR A 133 14.93 -11.45 -2.03
C THR A 133 14.25 -10.11 -2.34
N PRO A 134 14.98 -9.08 -2.79
CA PRO A 134 14.40 -7.77 -3.05
C PRO A 134 13.68 -7.74 -4.41
N ASN A 135 12.61 -6.96 -4.49
CA ASN A 135 11.93 -6.64 -5.74
C ASN A 135 11.41 -5.20 -5.73
N GLN A 136 11.19 -4.64 -6.91
CA GLN A 136 10.66 -3.29 -7.11
C GLN A 136 9.35 -3.38 -7.89
N SER A 137 8.41 -2.48 -7.63
CA SER A 137 7.13 -2.46 -8.34
C SER A 137 6.69 -1.06 -8.71
N ILE A 138 5.85 -0.98 -9.74
CA ILE A 138 4.93 0.13 -9.92
C ILE A 138 3.59 -0.29 -9.32
N ASN A 139 2.94 0.63 -8.64
CA ASN A 139 1.70 0.39 -7.91
C ASN A 139 0.58 1.22 -8.53
N ALA A 140 -0.62 0.63 -8.62
CA ALA A 140 -1.82 1.35 -9.00
C ALA A 140 -3.03 0.76 -8.27
N GLY A 141 -3.96 1.60 -7.83
CA GLY A 141 -5.08 1.13 -7.03
C GLY A 141 -6.10 2.20 -6.66
N LEU A 142 -6.97 1.83 -5.73
CA LEU A 142 -8.04 2.67 -5.22
C LEU A 142 -8.12 2.54 -3.70
N SER A 143 -8.30 3.68 -3.04
CA SER A 143 -8.53 3.80 -1.60
C SER A 143 -9.87 4.46 -1.35
N LEU A 144 -10.67 3.87 -0.46
CA LEU A 144 -11.98 4.34 -0.02
C LEU A 144 -11.91 4.62 1.48
N GLY A 145 -12.25 5.82 1.90
CA GLY A 145 -12.24 6.22 3.30
C GLY A 145 -13.58 6.72 3.80
N TYR A 146 -13.83 6.50 5.08
CA TYR A 146 -14.96 7.07 5.82
C TYR A 146 -14.48 7.64 7.16
N PHE A 147 -14.72 8.92 7.38
CA PHE A 147 -14.39 9.64 8.60
C PHE A 147 -15.61 9.75 9.51
N PHE A 148 -15.52 9.15 10.70
CA PHE A 148 -16.55 9.20 11.73
C PHE A 148 -16.71 10.62 12.28
N ASN A 149 -15.60 11.35 12.37
CA ASN A 149 -15.50 12.75 12.76
C ASN A 149 -14.30 13.42 12.05
N GLU A 150 -13.93 14.64 12.43
CA GLU A 150 -12.84 15.39 11.77
C GLU A 150 -11.43 14.82 11.98
N TYR A 151 -11.27 13.80 12.82
CA TYR A 151 -9.99 13.20 13.18
C TYR A 151 -9.92 11.74 12.80
N TYR A 152 -10.91 10.94 13.18
CA TYR A 152 -10.87 9.48 13.07
C TYR A 152 -11.68 8.96 11.90
N GLY A 153 -11.14 7.95 11.22
CA GLY A 153 -11.81 7.27 10.13
C GLY A 153 -11.34 5.83 9.95
N VAL A 154 -11.94 5.17 8.97
CA VAL A 154 -11.53 3.88 8.44
C VAL A 154 -11.18 4.04 6.96
N ARG A 155 -10.22 3.25 6.48
CA ARG A 155 -9.81 3.22 5.09
C ARG A 155 -9.70 1.79 4.59
N PHE A 156 -10.22 1.55 3.40
CA PHE A 156 -10.08 0.32 2.64
C PHE A 156 -9.26 0.63 1.40
N GLN A 157 -8.24 -0.16 1.10
CA GLN A 157 -7.44 0.05 -0.09
C GLN A 157 -7.18 -1.27 -0.81
N THR A 158 -7.30 -1.23 -2.13
CA THR A 158 -6.85 -2.27 -3.05
C THR A 158 -5.74 -1.70 -3.91
N LEU A 159 -4.58 -2.36 -3.94
CA LEU A 159 -3.39 -1.91 -4.65
C LEU A 159 -2.82 -3.07 -5.48
N GLY A 160 -2.87 -2.94 -6.80
CA GLY A 160 -2.12 -3.82 -7.69
C GLY A 160 -0.64 -3.43 -7.67
N LYS A 161 0.24 -4.41 -7.51
CA LYS A 161 1.69 -4.26 -7.55
C LYS A 161 2.21 -5.00 -8.77
N PHE A 162 2.83 -4.26 -9.68
CA PHE A 162 3.44 -4.78 -10.90
C PHE A 162 4.95 -4.83 -10.72
N ALA A 163 5.47 -6.01 -10.40
CA ALA A 163 6.86 -6.22 -10.07
C ALA A 163 7.77 -6.11 -11.32
N PHE A 164 9.02 -5.68 -11.13
CA PHE A 164 9.99 -5.58 -12.23
C PHE A 164 10.65 -6.93 -12.50
N ASP A 165 10.98 -7.69 -11.44
CA ASP A 165 11.41 -9.08 -11.59
C ASP A 165 10.21 -10.01 -11.44
N GLN A 166 9.93 -10.79 -12.47
CA GLN A 166 8.83 -11.75 -12.51
C GLN A 166 9.25 -13.17 -12.12
N ASN A 167 10.56 -13.43 -11.99
CA ASN A 167 11.11 -14.77 -11.72
C ASN A 167 11.28 -15.06 -10.22
N THR A 168 10.72 -14.22 -9.35
CA THR A 168 10.82 -14.35 -7.89
C THR A 168 9.43 -14.50 -7.27
N VAL A 169 9.37 -15.13 -6.08
CA VAL A 169 8.14 -15.16 -5.28
C VAL A 169 7.88 -13.77 -4.70
N GLY A 170 6.61 -13.34 -4.64
CA GLY A 170 6.27 -11.97 -4.29
C GLY A 170 6.50 -10.98 -5.44
N ASN A 171 6.35 -11.44 -6.67
CA ASN A 171 6.24 -10.65 -7.90
C ASN A 171 4.84 -10.01 -8.01
N ASN A 172 4.18 -10.04 -9.17
CA ASN A 172 2.86 -9.42 -9.35
C ASN A 172 1.86 -9.92 -8.31
N MET A 173 1.18 -8.99 -7.65
CA MET A 173 0.21 -9.30 -6.60
C MET A 173 -0.82 -8.18 -6.45
N ILE A 174 -1.94 -8.50 -5.84
CA ILE A 174 -2.92 -7.51 -5.38
C ILE A 174 -2.86 -7.47 -3.86
N GLN A 175 -2.77 -6.28 -3.29
CA GLN A 175 -2.83 -6.08 -1.85
C GLN A 175 -4.15 -5.42 -1.45
N HIS A 176 -4.84 -6.03 -0.50
CA HIS A 176 -6.02 -5.45 0.15
C HIS A 176 -5.68 -5.05 1.57
N SER A 177 -6.19 -3.91 2.02
CA SER A 177 -5.93 -3.44 3.38
C SER A 177 -7.12 -2.74 3.99
N VAL A 178 -7.20 -2.85 5.31
CA VAL A 178 -8.18 -2.14 6.15
C VAL A 178 -7.42 -1.45 7.28
N GLU A 179 -7.61 -0.15 7.41
CA GLU A 179 -6.85 0.69 8.34
C GLU A 179 -7.80 1.57 9.16
N LEU A 180 -7.48 1.73 10.45
CA LEU A 180 -7.96 2.87 11.22
C LEU A 180 -7.02 4.04 10.94
N VAL A 181 -7.57 5.21 10.66
CA VAL A 181 -6.80 6.41 10.30
C VAL A 181 -7.11 7.56 11.25
N VAL A 182 -6.08 8.37 11.54
CA VAL A 182 -6.20 9.61 12.30
C VAL A 182 -5.59 10.78 11.53
N LYS A 183 -6.33 11.88 11.41
CA LYS A 183 -5.88 13.16 10.88
C LYS A 183 -5.25 14.00 11.99
N LEU A 184 -4.02 14.44 11.77
CA LEU A 184 -3.19 15.27 12.66
C LEU A 184 -3.05 16.69 12.09
#